data_AF-A0A1B3NDH8-F1
#
_entry.id   AF-A0A1B3NDH8-F1
#
_cell.length_a   1.000
_cell.length_b   1.000
_cell.length_c   1.000
_cell.angle_alpha   90.00
_cell.angle_beta   90.00
_cell.angle_gamma   90.00
#
_symmetry.space_group_name_H-M   'P 1'
#
loop_
_entity.id
_entity.type
_entity.pdbx_description
1 polymer ?
#
loop_
_entity_poly.entity_id
_entity_poly.type
_entity_poly.pdbx_seq_one_letter_code
_entity_poly.pdbx_strand_id
1 'polypeptide(L)'
;MRLSLYRPSTVFHVGSMVKPDKRRISYEGSALSVSLCPEAWSRIARLGGPVREIDGAGQAFLSFHDMDDDARATVIDWAEASGLAERTSVWKAWRWDDEVEAWSFMICPSQAAALAEVSDEDDSDLPPGATALTEPMGIIRLTEAGALRADGYGRDCDATDVATLFWIEDVLREQMPDIIGLWWEERFDPDALSAPRGAIVPSVIGNLRSKVVAGSPYETEFGIEPMGMGPIEHVDYGPNQPSP
;
A
#
# COMPACT_ATOMS: atom_id res chain seq x y z
N MET A 1 3.89 17.84 17.88
CA MET A 1 3.75 17.30 16.52
C MET A 1 4.71 17.97 15.53
N ARG A 2 5.71 17.21 15.07
CA ARG A 2 6.58 17.54 13.96
C ARG A 2 6.24 16.66 12.76
N LEU A 3 6.07 17.27 11.59
CA LEU A 3 5.86 16.55 10.33
C LEU A 3 7.10 16.69 9.45
N SER A 4 7.63 15.56 9.00
CA SER A 4 8.70 15.51 8.01
C SER A 4 8.09 15.26 6.62
N LEU A 5 8.64 15.91 5.61
CA LEU A 5 8.09 15.86 4.25
C LEU A 5 9.17 15.39 3.27
N TYR A 6 8.79 14.48 2.39
CA TYR A 6 9.60 14.03 1.26
C TYR A 6 9.14 14.72 -0.03
N ARG A 7 10.10 15.21 -0.83
CA ARG A 7 9.82 16.00 -2.05
C ARG A 7 10.61 15.46 -3.25
N PRO A 8 10.15 14.37 -3.88
CA PRO A 8 10.79 13.87 -5.09
C PRO A 8 10.47 14.80 -6.26
N SER A 9 11.45 15.05 -7.13
CA SER A 9 11.18 15.74 -8.40
C SER A 9 10.29 14.90 -9.32
N THR A 10 10.33 13.58 -9.18
CA THR A 10 9.65 12.62 -10.05
C THR A 10 9.39 11.32 -9.29
N VAL A 11 8.23 10.71 -9.53
CA VAL A 11 7.90 9.36 -9.07
C VAL A 11 7.31 8.55 -10.21
N PHE A 12 7.29 7.22 -10.06
CA PHE A 12 6.81 6.32 -11.09
C PHE A 12 5.64 5.48 -10.58
N HIS A 13 4.64 5.30 -11.44
CA HIS A 13 3.55 4.34 -11.23
C HIS A 13 3.66 3.22 -12.27
N VAL A 14 3.42 1.97 -11.86
CA VAL A 14 3.37 0.82 -12.76
C VAL A 14 1.92 0.35 -12.87
N GLY A 15 1.34 0.50 -14.06
CA GLY A 15 -0.03 0.08 -14.36
C GLY A 15 -0.97 1.21 -14.77
N SER A 16 -2.27 0.95 -14.62
CA SER A 16 -3.32 1.88 -14.98
C SER A 16 -3.60 2.86 -13.85
N MET A 17 -3.77 4.15 -14.20
CA MET A 17 -4.25 5.18 -13.27
C MET A 17 -5.78 5.26 -13.21
N VAL A 18 -6.49 4.38 -13.92
CA VAL A 18 -7.95 4.34 -13.98
C VAL A 18 -8.47 3.46 -12.83
N LYS A 19 -9.26 4.03 -11.92
CA LYS A 19 -9.70 3.35 -10.69
C LYS A 19 -10.32 1.95 -10.93
N PRO A 20 -11.24 1.75 -11.90
CA PRO A 20 -11.78 0.42 -12.23
C PRO A 20 -10.75 -0.66 -12.58
N ASP A 21 -9.56 -0.29 -13.06
CA ASP A 21 -8.51 -1.23 -13.45
C ASP A 21 -7.67 -1.69 -12.24
N LYS A 22 -7.91 -1.09 -11.06
CA LYS A 22 -7.18 -1.43 -9.84
C LYS A 22 -7.46 -2.88 -9.44
N ARG A 23 -6.41 -3.59 -9.06
CA ARG A 23 -6.55 -4.94 -8.48
C ARG A 23 -7.42 -4.89 -7.22
N ARG A 24 -8.22 -5.93 -7.01
CA ARG A 24 -9.16 -6.03 -5.87
C ARG A 24 -8.50 -5.96 -4.49
N ILE A 25 -7.21 -6.27 -4.38
CA ILE A 25 -6.46 -6.24 -3.12
C ILE A 25 -5.22 -5.37 -3.35
N SER A 26 -5.12 -4.26 -2.61
CA SER A 26 -4.00 -3.33 -2.58
C SER A 26 -3.77 -2.94 -1.13
N TYR A 27 -2.50 -3.03 -0.70
CA TYR A 27 -2.10 -2.68 0.66
C TYR A 27 -2.29 -1.19 0.96
N GLU A 28 -2.29 -0.36 -0.08
CA GLU A 28 -2.51 1.09 0.00
C GLU A 28 -4.01 1.49 -0.09
N GLY A 29 -4.93 0.52 0.05
CA GLY A 29 -6.38 0.77 0.05
C GLY A 29 -6.87 1.34 -1.28
N SER A 30 -7.34 2.59 -1.30
CA SER A 30 -7.80 3.30 -2.51
C SER A 30 -6.75 4.21 -3.17
N ALA A 31 -5.59 4.39 -2.53
CA ALA A 31 -4.52 5.27 -3.02
C ALA A 31 -3.79 4.72 -4.26
N LEU A 32 -3.08 5.59 -4.99
CA LEU A 32 -2.23 5.22 -6.12
C LEU A 32 -0.79 4.97 -5.65
N SER A 33 -0.33 3.73 -5.77
CA SER A 33 1.03 3.33 -5.41
C SER A 33 2.06 3.91 -6.41
N VAL A 34 3.14 4.49 -5.90
CA VAL A 34 4.24 5.07 -6.66
C VAL A 34 5.59 4.68 -6.06
N SER A 35 6.67 4.71 -6.84
CA SER A 35 8.02 4.39 -6.39
C SER A 35 9.08 5.20 -7.16
N LEU A 36 10.29 5.29 -6.63
CA LEU A 36 11.47 5.75 -7.38
C LEU A 36 12.10 4.63 -8.21
N CYS A 37 11.75 3.38 -7.92
CA CYS A 37 12.37 2.17 -8.46
C CYS A 37 11.32 1.29 -9.15
N PRO A 38 10.73 1.72 -10.28
CA PRO A 38 9.59 1.06 -10.91
C PRO A 38 9.87 -0.41 -11.26
N GLU A 39 11.10 -0.75 -11.67
CA GLU A 39 11.50 -2.12 -11.99
C GLU A 39 11.53 -3.03 -10.75
N ALA A 40 12.12 -2.55 -9.65
CA ALA A 40 12.13 -3.26 -8.37
C ALA A 40 10.69 -3.44 -7.86
N TRP A 41 9.90 -2.37 -7.86
CA TRP A 41 8.52 -2.42 -7.40
C TRP A 41 7.65 -3.34 -8.26
N SER A 42 7.87 -3.37 -9.58
CA SER A 42 7.19 -4.31 -10.49
C SER A 42 7.45 -5.77 -10.09
N ARG A 43 8.69 -6.10 -9.70
CA ARG A 43 9.05 -7.45 -9.23
C ARG A 43 8.43 -7.77 -7.88
N ILE A 44 8.56 -6.87 -6.91
CA ILE A 44 8.07 -7.03 -5.53
C ILE A 44 6.55 -7.23 -5.52
N ALA A 45 5.81 -6.30 -6.13
CA ALA A 45 4.36 -6.31 -6.15
C ALA A 45 3.76 -7.10 -7.34
N ARG A 46 4.62 -7.75 -8.15
CA ARG A 46 4.25 -8.54 -9.34
C ARG A 46 3.31 -7.74 -10.26
N LEU A 47 3.67 -6.51 -10.56
CA LEU A 47 2.86 -5.55 -11.33
C LEU A 47 3.21 -5.62 -12.80
N GLY A 48 2.21 -5.64 -13.68
CA GLY A 48 2.39 -5.52 -15.13
C GLY A 48 1.74 -4.25 -15.66
N GLY A 49 2.10 -3.87 -16.89
CA GLY A 49 1.54 -2.70 -17.57
C GLY A 49 2.51 -1.53 -17.69
N PRO A 50 2.06 -0.39 -18.22
CA PRO A 50 2.93 0.73 -18.57
C PRO A 50 3.57 1.36 -17.34
N VAL A 51 4.83 1.78 -17.50
CA VAL A 51 5.49 2.65 -16.52
C VAL A 51 5.15 4.09 -16.83
N ARG A 52 4.57 4.78 -15.86
CA ARG A 52 4.19 6.19 -15.93
C ARG A 52 5.12 7.01 -15.05
N GLU A 53 5.79 7.97 -15.66
CA GLU A 53 6.50 9.03 -14.95
C GLU A 53 5.49 10.11 -14.55
N ILE A 54 5.47 10.45 -13.26
CA ILE A 54 4.62 11.49 -12.67
C ILE A 54 5.52 12.64 -12.24
N ASP A 55 5.19 13.84 -12.69
CA ASP A 55 5.87 15.08 -12.30
C ASP A 55 5.56 15.39 -10.82
N GLY A 56 6.59 15.31 -9.98
CA GLY A 56 6.51 15.60 -8.54
C GLY A 56 6.93 17.03 -8.18
N ALA A 57 7.30 17.85 -9.16
CA ALA A 57 7.81 19.19 -8.88
C ALA A 57 6.79 20.04 -8.11
N GLY A 58 7.20 20.51 -6.92
CA GLY A 58 6.34 21.30 -6.03
C GLY A 58 5.31 20.49 -5.25
N GLN A 59 5.35 19.15 -5.33
CA GLN A 59 4.52 18.25 -4.52
C GLN A 59 5.33 17.70 -3.35
N ALA A 60 4.62 17.29 -2.29
CA ALA A 60 5.19 16.71 -1.10
C ALA A 60 4.44 15.45 -0.67
N PHE A 61 5.16 14.57 0.02
CA PHE A 61 4.60 13.42 0.72
C PHE A 61 4.93 13.55 2.21
N LEU A 62 4.03 13.10 3.07
CA LEU A 62 4.34 12.93 4.49
C LEU A 62 5.31 11.75 4.65
N SER A 63 6.42 11.93 5.37
CA SER A 63 7.35 10.84 5.66
C SER A 63 6.80 9.97 6.80
N PHE A 64 6.32 8.76 6.49
CA PHE A 64 5.64 7.90 7.48
C PHE A 64 6.54 7.44 8.62
N HIS A 65 7.78 7.03 8.31
CA HIS A 65 8.73 6.53 9.32
C HIS A 65 9.28 7.65 10.22
N ASP A 66 9.24 8.91 9.76
CA ASP A 66 9.71 10.08 10.50
C ASP A 66 8.62 10.72 11.38
N MET A 67 7.39 10.19 11.38
CA MET A 67 6.32 10.65 12.25
C MET A 67 6.66 10.37 13.71
N ASP A 68 6.66 11.44 14.52
CA ASP A 68 6.77 11.35 15.98
C ASP A 68 5.48 10.79 16.61
N ASP A 69 5.56 10.42 17.89
CA ASP A 69 4.44 9.82 18.62
C ASP A 69 3.23 10.77 18.70
N ASP A 70 3.46 12.08 18.80
CA ASP A 70 2.40 13.10 18.76
C ASP A 70 1.65 13.09 17.42
N ALA A 71 2.37 13.00 16.28
CA ALA A 71 1.78 12.94 14.95
C ALA A 71 0.97 11.66 14.78
N ARG A 72 1.50 10.52 15.23
CA ARG A 72 0.79 9.24 15.19
C ARG A 72 -0.47 9.27 16.03
N ALA A 73 -0.38 9.79 17.26
CA ALA A 73 -1.54 9.94 18.15
C ALA A 73 -2.61 10.85 17.52
N THR A 74 -2.21 11.97 16.90
CA THR A 74 -3.12 12.89 16.21
C THR A 74 -3.90 12.19 15.09
N VAL A 75 -3.23 11.40 14.25
CA VAL A 75 -3.88 10.63 13.17
C VAL A 75 -4.85 9.60 13.76
N ILE A 76 -4.41 8.84 14.76
CA ILE A 76 -5.22 7.79 15.38
C ILE A 76 -6.47 8.38 16.02
N ASP A 77 -6.33 9.44 16.82
CA ASP A 77 -7.45 10.10 17.50
C ASP A 77 -8.45 10.68 16.52
N TRP A 78 -7.96 11.30 15.43
CA TRP A 78 -8.81 11.79 14.36
C TRP A 78 -9.57 10.65 13.66
N ALA A 79 -8.89 9.54 13.34
CA ALA A 79 -9.50 8.42 12.62
C ALA A 79 -10.59 7.73 13.46
N GLU A 80 -10.37 7.62 14.78
CA GLU A 80 -11.37 7.13 15.73
C GLU A 80 -12.56 8.10 15.87
N ALA A 81 -12.28 9.40 16.06
CA ALA A 81 -13.33 10.42 16.17
C ALA A 81 -14.17 10.54 14.89
N SER A 82 -13.59 10.24 13.73
CA SER A 82 -14.27 10.20 12.43
C SER A 82 -15.03 8.90 12.18
N GLY A 83 -14.93 7.92 13.08
CA GLY A 83 -15.57 6.60 12.95
C GLY A 83 -14.98 5.72 11.86
N LEU A 84 -13.76 6.03 11.39
CA LEU A 84 -13.07 5.31 10.29
C LEU A 84 -12.14 4.22 10.80
N ALA A 85 -11.63 4.35 12.02
CA ALA A 85 -10.79 3.35 12.67
C ALA A 85 -11.21 3.13 14.12
N GLU A 86 -10.79 2.02 14.70
CA GLU A 86 -10.95 1.74 16.11
C GLU A 86 -9.67 1.11 16.67
N ARG A 87 -9.38 1.42 17.94
CA ARG A 87 -8.28 0.81 18.69
C ARG A 87 -8.63 -0.63 19.06
N THR A 88 -7.70 -1.53 18.83
CA THR A 88 -7.82 -2.94 19.21
C THR A 88 -6.46 -3.47 19.65
N SER A 89 -6.43 -4.72 20.11
CA SER A 89 -5.19 -5.43 20.45
C SER A 89 -5.05 -6.68 19.60
N VAL A 90 -3.83 -6.93 19.15
CA VAL A 90 -3.37 -8.17 18.53
C VAL A 90 -2.25 -8.76 19.36
N TRP A 91 -1.72 -9.90 18.94
CA TRP A 91 -0.57 -10.54 19.58
C TRP A 91 0.58 -10.65 18.59
N LYS A 92 1.79 -10.30 19.00
CA LYS A 92 2.98 -10.64 18.25
C LYS A 92 3.43 -12.05 18.58
N ALA A 93 3.92 -12.78 17.59
CA ALA A 93 4.73 -13.97 17.74
C ALA A 93 6.12 -13.65 17.17
N TRP A 94 7.12 -13.59 18.04
CA TRP A 94 8.51 -13.37 17.65
C TRP A 94 9.10 -14.67 17.10
N ARG A 95 9.95 -14.54 16.08
CA ARG A 95 10.71 -15.64 15.50
C ARG A 95 12.08 -15.15 15.05
N TRP A 96 13.10 -15.99 15.21
CA TRP A 96 14.37 -15.77 14.56
C TRP A 96 14.27 -16.20 13.10
N ASP A 97 14.64 -15.31 12.18
CA ASP A 97 14.73 -15.61 10.76
C ASP A 97 16.20 -15.91 10.43
N ASP A 98 16.50 -17.18 10.17
CA ASP A 98 17.85 -17.68 9.92
C ASP A 98 18.37 -17.29 8.52
N GLU A 99 17.47 -17.04 7.55
CA GLU A 99 17.86 -16.60 6.21
C GLU A 99 18.43 -15.18 6.22
N VAL A 100 17.90 -14.30 7.09
CA VAL A 100 18.35 -12.89 7.19
C VAL A 100 19.08 -12.57 8.50
N GLU A 101 19.33 -13.59 9.34
CA GLU A 101 19.98 -13.49 10.65
C GLU A 101 19.41 -12.36 11.53
N ALA A 102 18.08 -12.28 11.62
CA ALA A 102 17.40 -11.23 12.37
C ALA A 102 16.08 -11.67 13.02
N TRP A 103 15.72 -11.00 14.12
CA TRP A 103 14.39 -11.14 14.71
C TRP A 103 13.33 -10.53 13.81
N SER A 104 12.25 -11.28 13.59
CA SER A 104 11.01 -10.80 12.98
C SER A 104 9.82 -11.18 13.86
N PHE A 105 8.64 -10.63 13.55
CA PHE A 105 7.42 -11.06 14.22
C PHE A 105 6.27 -11.18 13.24
N MET A 106 5.35 -12.09 13.58
CA MET A 106 4.03 -12.19 12.95
C MET A 106 2.98 -11.54 13.86
N ILE A 107 1.98 -10.91 13.26
CA ILE A 107 0.80 -10.41 13.96
C ILE A 107 -0.28 -11.50 13.93
N CYS A 108 -0.78 -11.88 15.09
CA CYS A 108 -1.76 -12.92 15.30
C CYS A 108 -3.03 -12.37 15.98
N PRO A 109 -4.21 -12.93 15.68
CA PRO A 109 -5.48 -12.44 16.24
C PRO A 109 -5.70 -12.81 17.71
N SER A 110 -4.89 -13.73 18.26
CA SER A 110 -5.01 -14.17 19.65
C SER A 110 -3.68 -14.67 20.19
N GLN A 111 -3.57 -14.72 21.53
CA GLN A 111 -2.41 -15.30 22.20
C GLN A 111 -2.20 -16.77 21.81
N ALA A 112 -3.28 -17.56 21.73
CA ALA A 112 -3.20 -18.97 21.37
C ALA A 112 -2.66 -19.17 19.94
N ALA A 113 -3.07 -18.31 19.00
CA ALA A 113 -2.52 -18.31 17.65
C ALA A 113 -1.04 -17.90 17.64
N ALA A 114 -0.67 -16.85 18.39
CA ALA A 114 0.72 -16.44 18.49
C ALA A 114 1.63 -17.53 19.07
N LEU A 115 1.16 -18.23 20.12
CA LEU A 115 1.89 -19.35 20.71
C LEU A 115 2.07 -20.52 19.74
N ALA A 116 1.15 -20.73 18.81
CA ALA A 116 1.27 -21.78 17.81
C ALA A 116 2.30 -21.46 16.71
N GLU A 117 2.64 -20.18 16.51
CA GLU A 117 3.64 -19.72 15.54
C GLU A 117 5.07 -19.70 16.13
N VAL A 118 5.20 -19.70 17.46
CA VAL A 118 6.51 -19.76 18.12
C VAL A 118 6.97 -21.22 18.19
N SER A 119 8.21 -21.49 17.79
CA SER A 119 8.79 -22.83 17.87
C SER A 119 9.15 -23.19 19.31
N ASP A 120 8.87 -24.45 19.71
CA ASP A 120 9.31 -25.00 21.00
C ASP A 120 10.85 -25.14 21.09
N GLU A 121 11.57 -24.99 19.97
CA GLU A 121 13.03 -25.10 19.89
C GLU A 121 13.77 -23.75 20.11
N ASP A 122 13.04 -22.63 20.17
CA ASP A 122 13.60 -21.28 20.43
C ASP A 122 13.86 -21.06 21.94
N ASP A 123 14.67 -21.94 22.52
CA ASP A 123 14.90 -22.03 23.96
C ASP A 123 16.19 -21.29 24.35
N SER A 124 16.17 -19.94 24.34
CA SER A 124 16.85 -19.08 25.35
C SER A 124 16.95 -17.59 25.01
N ASP A 125 16.95 -17.20 23.74
CA ASP A 125 17.13 -15.79 23.36
C ASP A 125 15.80 -15.11 23.05
N LEU A 126 15.59 -13.92 23.63
CA LEU A 126 14.49 -13.04 23.31
C LEU A 126 14.97 -11.93 22.36
N PRO A 127 14.10 -11.41 21.48
CA PRO A 127 14.40 -10.20 20.73
C PRO A 127 14.76 -9.04 21.68
N PRO A 128 15.67 -8.14 21.27
CA PRO A 128 15.98 -6.95 22.05
C PRO A 128 14.71 -6.16 22.41
N GLY A 129 14.45 -6.04 23.72
CA GLY A 129 13.30 -5.31 24.25
C GLY A 129 12.02 -6.12 24.42
N ALA A 130 11.98 -7.38 23.98
CA ALA A 130 10.85 -8.27 24.22
C ALA A 130 10.92 -8.89 25.63
N THR A 131 9.77 -9.04 26.29
CA THR A 131 9.66 -9.73 27.59
C THR A 131 9.24 -11.19 27.46
N ALA A 132 8.76 -11.60 26.29
CA ALA A 132 8.34 -12.95 25.94
C ALA A 132 8.32 -13.11 24.41
N LEU A 133 8.38 -14.35 23.91
CA LEU A 133 8.23 -14.66 22.49
C LEU A 133 6.82 -14.36 21.96
N THR A 134 5.85 -14.16 22.85
CA THR A 134 4.54 -13.62 22.50
C THR A 134 4.18 -12.42 23.39
N GLU A 135 3.67 -11.34 22.79
CA GLU A 135 3.29 -10.12 23.51
C GLU A 135 2.05 -9.46 22.90
N PRO A 136 1.16 -8.86 23.71
CA PRO A 136 0.07 -8.07 23.17
C PRO A 136 0.60 -6.79 22.55
N MET A 137 0.00 -6.36 21.44
CA MET A 137 0.32 -5.13 20.74
C MET A 137 -0.97 -4.35 20.47
N GLY A 138 -1.02 -3.10 20.89
CA GLY A 138 -2.08 -2.18 20.50
C GLY A 138 -1.92 -1.78 19.04
N ILE A 139 -3.00 -1.84 18.28
CA ILE A 139 -3.07 -1.38 16.89
C ILE A 139 -4.35 -0.57 16.69
N ILE A 140 -4.47 0.06 15.53
CA ILE A 140 -5.77 0.45 15.01
C ILE A 140 -6.14 -0.41 13.80
N ARG A 141 -7.42 -0.71 13.67
CA ARG A 141 -7.97 -1.34 12.46
C ARG A 141 -9.06 -0.44 11.88
N LEU A 142 -9.35 -0.58 10.60
CA LEU A 142 -10.46 0.15 9.99
C LEU A 142 -11.81 -0.42 10.45
N THR A 143 -12.76 0.49 10.68
CA THR A 143 -14.18 0.12 10.82
C THR A 143 -14.72 -0.34 9.45
N GLU A 144 -15.98 -0.80 9.40
CA GLU A 144 -16.63 -1.10 8.11
C GLU A 144 -16.66 0.12 7.18
N ALA A 145 -16.92 1.32 7.73
CA ALA A 145 -16.90 2.56 6.97
C ALA A 145 -15.50 2.90 6.44
N GLY A 146 -14.47 2.76 7.29
CA GLY A 146 -13.07 2.94 6.89
C GLY A 146 -12.64 1.95 5.81
N ALA A 147 -12.97 0.68 5.97
CA ALA A 147 -12.64 -0.36 5.01
C ALA A 147 -13.34 -0.12 3.66
N LEU A 148 -14.61 0.29 3.66
CA LEU A 148 -15.32 0.66 2.44
C LEU A 148 -14.61 1.81 1.70
N ARG A 149 -14.11 2.81 2.43
CA ARG A 149 -13.31 3.91 1.87
C ARG A 149 -11.95 3.44 1.32
N ALA A 150 -11.37 2.40 1.94
CA ALA A 150 -10.14 1.76 1.52
C ALA A 150 -10.33 0.67 0.46
N ASP A 151 -11.46 0.67 -0.28
CA ASP A 151 -11.81 -0.35 -1.28
C ASP A 151 -11.76 -1.81 -0.72
N GLY A 152 -12.08 -1.98 0.57
CA GLY A 152 -12.19 -3.26 1.27
C GLY A 152 -10.97 -3.67 2.11
N TYR A 153 -9.90 -2.90 2.11
CA TYR A 153 -8.67 -3.20 2.86
C TYR A 153 -8.73 -2.74 4.34
N GLY A 154 -7.82 -3.24 5.20
CA GLY A 154 -7.51 -2.64 6.51
C GLY A 154 -8.30 -3.13 7.73
N ARG A 155 -9.13 -4.16 7.61
CA ARG A 155 -9.94 -4.67 8.76
C ARG A 155 -9.21 -5.61 9.70
N ASP A 156 -8.25 -6.37 9.17
CA ASP A 156 -7.59 -7.47 9.87
C ASP A 156 -6.08 -7.22 10.10
N CYS A 157 -5.64 -5.98 9.89
CA CYS A 157 -4.25 -5.55 10.06
C CYS A 157 -4.18 -4.19 10.77
N ASP A 158 -2.98 -3.80 11.20
CA ASP A 158 -2.74 -2.43 11.61
C ASP A 158 -2.95 -1.49 10.41
N ALA A 159 -3.86 -0.54 10.57
CA ALA A 159 -4.30 0.37 9.53
C ALA A 159 -3.76 1.80 9.72
N THR A 160 -2.71 1.96 10.53
CA THR A 160 -2.12 3.29 10.83
C THR A 160 -1.73 4.08 9.58
N ASP A 161 -1.17 3.42 8.57
CA ASP A 161 -0.79 4.04 7.31
C ASP A 161 -2.00 4.47 6.46
N VAL A 162 -3.04 3.63 6.36
CA VAL A 162 -4.29 3.95 5.66
C VAL A 162 -5.05 5.06 6.38
N ALA A 163 -5.12 5.04 7.70
CA ALA A 163 -5.67 6.12 8.50
C ALA A 163 -4.90 7.43 8.28
N THR A 164 -3.57 7.36 8.14
CA THR A 164 -2.73 8.51 7.78
C THR A 164 -3.08 9.04 6.40
N LEU A 165 -3.32 8.18 5.40
CA LEU A 165 -3.78 8.61 4.07
C LEU A 165 -5.14 9.33 4.12
N PHE A 166 -6.08 8.85 4.93
CA PHE A 166 -7.37 9.53 5.12
C PHE A 166 -7.19 10.88 5.79
N TRP A 167 -6.35 10.97 6.83
CA TRP A 167 -6.06 12.22 7.51
C TRP A 167 -5.36 13.24 6.60
N ILE A 168 -4.44 12.77 5.75
CA ILE A 168 -3.82 13.60 4.72
C ILE A 168 -4.90 14.19 3.81
N GLU A 169 -5.79 13.35 3.29
CA GLU A 169 -6.82 13.73 2.34
C GLU A 169 -7.84 14.72 2.91
N ASP A 170 -8.30 14.48 4.14
CA ASP A 170 -9.43 15.21 4.75
C ASP A 170 -9.01 16.41 5.59
N VAL A 171 -7.79 16.41 6.13
CA VAL A 171 -7.36 17.43 7.11
C VAL A 171 -6.08 18.11 6.66
N LEU A 172 -5.03 17.35 6.39
CA LEU A 172 -3.71 17.94 6.21
C LEU A 172 -3.63 18.77 4.94
N ARG A 173 -4.29 18.33 3.86
CA ARG A 173 -4.32 19.03 2.57
C ARG A 173 -5.01 20.39 2.61
N GLU A 174 -5.91 20.63 3.56
CA GLU A 174 -6.50 21.96 3.77
C GLU A 174 -5.43 22.97 4.23
N GLN A 175 -4.42 22.49 4.97
CA GLN A 175 -3.36 23.32 5.55
C GLN A 175 -2.09 23.33 4.70
N MET A 176 -1.81 22.22 4.00
CA MET A 176 -0.66 22.04 3.12
C MET A 176 -1.13 21.49 1.76
N PRO A 177 -1.62 22.35 0.85
CA PRO A 177 -2.18 21.88 -0.43
C PRO A 177 -1.17 21.18 -1.36
N ASP A 178 0.12 21.35 -1.13
CA ASP A 178 1.21 20.67 -1.85
C ASP A 178 1.40 19.22 -1.41
N ILE A 179 0.83 18.80 -0.27
CA ILE A 179 0.90 17.41 0.16
C ILE A 179 -0.07 16.55 -0.65
N ILE A 180 0.44 15.48 -1.23
CA ILE A 180 -0.33 14.61 -2.14
C ILE A 180 -0.44 13.17 -1.65
N GLY A 181 0.26 12.80 -0.57
CA GLY A 181 0.32 11.41 -0.16
C GLY A 181 1.27 11.12 0.98
N LEU A 182 1.51 9.83 1.16
CA LEU A 182 2.38 9.25 2.18
C LEU A 182 3.61 8.63 1.51
N TRP A 183 4.78 8.74 2.15
CA TRP A 183 6.05 8.17 1.69
C TRP A 183 6.66 7.26 2.73
N TRP A 184 7.12 6.09 2.29
CA TRP A 184 7.89 5.13 3.06
C TRP A 184 9.32 5.11 2.51
N GLU A 185 10.23 5.74 3.24
CA GLU A 185 11.66 5.73 2.95
C GLU A 185 12.27 4.39 3.40
N GLU A 186 11.88 3.33 2.72
CA GLU A 186 12.40 2.00 3.00
C GLU A 186 13.80 1.78 2.44
N ARG A 187 14.52 0.82 3.02
CA ARG A 187 15.81 0.37 2.48
C ARG A 187 15.59 -0.23 1.09
N PHE A 188 16.46 0.11 0.14
CA PHE A 188 16.44 -0.54 -1.16
C PHE A 188 17.02 -1.95 -1.06
N ASP A 189 16.16 -2.95 -1.02
CA ASP A 189 16.50 -4.38 -0.92
C ASP A 189 15.38 -5.24 -1.55
N PRO A 190 15.35 -5.34 -2.90
CA PRO A 190 14.23 -5.99 -3.59
C PRO A 190 14.08 -7.48 -3.30
N ASP A 191 15.17 -8.16 -2.93
CA ASP A 191 15.16 -9.59 -2.57
C ASP A 191 14.47 -9.79 -1.22
N ALA A 192 14.58 -8.83 -0.31
CA ALA A 192 13.82 -8.74 0.94
C ALA A 192 12.45 -8.04 0.79
N LEU A 193 11.93 -7.92 -0.44
CA LEU A 193 10.65 -7.26 -0.75
C LEU A 193 10.57 -5.77 -0.34
N SER A 194 11.71 -5.07 -0.29
CA SER A 194 11.76 -3.68 0.20
C SER A 194 12.31 -2.70 -0.85
N ALA A 195 11.64 -1.55 -0.98
CA ALA A 195 12.07 -0.44 -1.83
C ALA A 195 11.33 0.85 -1.45
N PRO A 196 11.96 2.03 -1.61
CA PRO A 196 11.29 3.32 -1.42
C PRO A 196 10.01 3.43 -2.26
N ARG A 197 8.91 3.78 -1.60
CA ARG A 197 7.60 3.90 -2.24
C ARG A 197 6.74 4.97 -1.58
N GLY A 198 5.66 5.32 -2.26
CA GLY A 198 4.64 6.22 -1.76
C GLY A 198 3.25 5.83 -2.23
N ALA A 199 2.26 6.49 -1.63
CA ALA A 199 0.86 6.34 -1.97
C ALA A 199 0.24 7.73 -2.13
N ILE A 200 -0.31 8.00 -3.30
CA ILE A 200 -0.97 9.28 -3.62
C ILE A 200 -2.46 9.16 -3.32
N VAL A 201 -3.04 10.14 -2.61
CA VAL A 201 -4.45 10.11 -2.21
C VAL A 201 -5.39 10.25 -3.43
N PRO A 202 -6.58 9.62 -3.41
CA PRO A 202 -7.49 9.60 -4.56
C PRO A 202 -7.87 10.99 -5.10
N SER A 203 -8.10 11.95 -4.23
CA SER A 203 -8.55 13.31 -4.59
C SER A 203 -7.61 14.10 -5.51
N VAL A 204 -6.33 13.70 -5.65
CA VAL A 204 -5.37 14.42 -6.51
C VAL A 204 -5.02 13.68 -7.80
N ILE A 205 -5.33 12.39 -7.93
CA ILE A 205 -4.90 11.54 -9.06
C ILE A 205 -5.29 12.15 -10.40
N GLY A 206 -6.52 12.66 -10.52
CA GLY A 206 -7.04 13.24 -11.76
C GLY A 206 -6.32 14.53 -12.22
N ASN A 207 -5.56 15.17 -11.33
CA ASN A 207 -4.83 16.41 -11.62
C ASN A 207 -3.32 16.18 -11.83
N LEU A 208 -2.85 14.94 -11.72
CA LEU A 208 -1.43 14.62 -11.88
C LEU A 208 -0.99 14.78 -13.34
N ARG A 209 0.17 15.41 -13.53
CA ARG A 209 0.86 15.41 -14.81
C ARG A 209 1.68 14.13 -14.92
N SER A 210 1.36 13.31 -15.90
CA SER A 210 2.08 12.06 -16.15
C SER A 210 2.27 11.79 -17.63
N LYS A 211 3.29 10.99 -17.95
CA LYS A 211 3.55 10.47 -19.29
C LYS A 211 3.97 8.99 -19.18
N VAL A 212 3.63 8.19 -20.19
CA VAL A 212 4.15 6.82 -20.30
C VAL A 212 5.60 6.90 -20.78
N VAL A 213 6.51 6.21 -20.08
CA VAL A 213 7.95 6.22 -20.38
C VAL A 213 8.50 4.84 -20.74
N ALA A 214 7.80 3.77 -20.38
CA ALA A 214 8.10 2.41 -20.83
C ALA A 214 6.81 1.60 -20.99
N GLY A 215 6.87 0.61 -21.90
CA GLY A 215 5.87 -0.46 -22.03
C GLY A 215 5.91 -1.41 -20.83
N SER A 216 5.20 -2.53 -20.90
CA SER A 216 5.21 -3.49 -19.79
C SER A 216 6.61 -4.12 -19.66
N PRO A 217 7.25 -4.14 -18.48
CA PRO A 217 8.52 -4.85 -18.29
C PRO A 217 8.40 -6.37 -18.56
N TYR A 218 7.18 -6.89 -18.61
CA TYR A 218 6.88 -8.28 -18.98
C TYR A 218 6.62 -8.51 -20.47
N GLU A 219 6.67 -7.47 -21.32
CA GLU A 219 6.55 -7.64 -22.78
C GLU A 219 7.89 -8.02 -23.45
N THR A 220 9.04 -7.83 -22.78
CA THR A 220 10.35 -7.90 -23.44
C THR A 220 11.24 -9.10 -23.08
N GLU A 221 10.97 -9.85 -22.00
CA GLU A 221 11.87 -10.94 -21.58
C GLU A 221 11.32 -12.37 -21.68
N PHE A 222 10.01 -12.53 -21.86
CA PHE A 222 9.44 -13.79 -22.33
C PHE A 222 8.47 -13.42 -23.43
N GLY A 223 8.65 -14.01 -24.62
CA GLY A 223 7.64 -13.94 -25.67
C GLY A 223 6.33 -14.52 -25.15
N ILE A 224 5.51 -13.69 -24.52
CA ILE A 224 4.11 -13.98 -24.26
C ILE A 224 3.48 -13.74 -25.62
N GLU A 225 3.28 -14.82 -26.37
CA GLU A 225 2.32 -14.77 -27.47
C GLU A 225 1.03 -14.15 -26.92
N PRO A 226 0.44 -13.16 -27.61
CA PRO A 226 -0.80 -12.56 -27.16
C PRO A 226 -1.80 -13.70 -27.00
N MET A 227 -2.26 -13.96 -25.76
CA MET A 227 -3.40 -14.84 -25.57
C MET A 227 -4.53 -14.22 -26.36
N GLY A 228 -4.85 -14.86 -27.49
CA GLY A 228 -5.83 -14.39 -28.44
C GLY A 228 -7.10 -14.05 -27.70
N MET A 229 -7.47 -12.76 -27.73
CA MET A 229 -8.86 -12.39 -27.66
C MET A 229 -9.52 -13.13 -28.81
N GLY A 230 -10.27 -14.19 -28.48
CA GLY A 230 -11.16 -14.85 -29.43
C GLY A 230 -12.04 -13.78 -30.10
N PRO A 231 -12.43 -13.99 -31.37
CA PRO A 231 -13.03 -12.93 -32.16
C PRO A 231 -14.28 -12.38 -31.46
N ILE A 232 -14.28 -11.07 -31.22
CA ILE A 232 -15.50 -10.33 -30.90
C ILE A 232 -16.25 -10.22 -32.23
N GLU A 233 -17.20 -11.12 -32.44
CA GLU A 233 -18.17 -10.99 -33.52
C GLU A 233 -19.10 -9.81 -33.21
N HIS A 234 -19.05 -8.78 -34.07
CA HIS A 234 -20.06 -7.75 -34.14
C HIS A 234 -21.23 -8.29 -34.98
N VAL A 235 -22.38 -8.51 -34.34
CA VAL A 235 -23.62 -8.88 -35.03
C VAL A 235 -24.46 -7.61 -35.18
N ASP A 236 -24.54 -7.09 -36.41
CA ASP A 236 -25.45 -6.01 -36.77
C ASP A 236 -26.88 -6.54 -36.89
N TYR A 237 -27.78 -6.02 -36.05
CA TYR A 237 -29.22 -6.32 -36.13
C TYR A 237 -29.91 -5.24 -36.97
N GLY A 238 -30.09 -5.53 -38.27
CA GLY A 238 -30.93 -4.74 -39.18
C GLY A 238 -32.26 -5.46 -39.48
N PRO A 239 -33.39 -4.74 -39.62
CA PRO A 239 -34.71 -5.34 -39.68
C PRO A 239 -34.98 -6.08 -41.01
N ASN A 240 -35.62 -7.25 -40.88
CA ASN A 240 -36.09 -8.09 -41.98
C ASN A 240 -36.89 -7.34 -43.05
N GLN A 241 -36.52 -7.53 -44.31
CA GLN A 241 -37.49 -7.67 -45.41
C GLN A 241 -37.11 -8.87 -46.30
N PRO A 242 -38.08 -9.71 -46.70
CA PRO A 242 -37.82 -10.84 -47.60
C PRO A 242 -37.89 -10.41 -49.06
N SER A 243 -36.89 -10.81 -49.84
CA SER A 243 -36.88 -10.76 -51.32
C SER A 243 -37.97 -11.69 -51.92
N PRO A 244 -38.42 -11.50 -53.16
CA PRO A 244 -37.65 -11.13 -54.36
C PRO A 244 -37.63 -9.64 -54.71
#